data_AF-A0A6C0M9L9-F1
#
_entry.id   AF-A0A6C0M9L9-F1
#
_cell.length_a   1.000
_cell.length_b   1.000
_cell.length_c   1.000
_cell.angle_alpha   90.00
_cell.angle_beta   90.00
_cell.angle_gamma   90.00
#
_symmetry.space_group_name_H-M   'P 1'
#
loop_
_entity.id
_entity.type
_entity.pdbx_description
1 polymer ?
#
loop_
_entity_poly.entity_id
_entity_poly.type
_entity_poly.pdbx_seq_one_letter_code
_entity_poly.pdbx_strand_id
1 'polypeptide(L)'
;MIPFPPPGPPPFMPWMSGPPMFGPMGMPWPPPPPPFMMPFGGPPRGGKGAQRAQHRPQGPQPPRPQNQQRPNGQNTRKPVDLYHNLISAPSRGVRLAAKLLGVDLNLKPVDLAKQEQMQPSFLKMNPQHTVPTMDDNGFYLSESRAIITYLANKYGKNKNYLYPKDPERRAVIDQRLYFDMGTLFQRFLDYWMPYMFAGAPLDEAKLKKLEEAFKFFDDMLKRSVYAAGDRITVADAALASSVSTIEAVGVIDVDNYPNVSRWYRNVQNALPDYENTNQKGALAFNEFANAMISKWKNA
;
A
#
# COMPACT_ATOMS: atom_id res chain seq x y z
N MET A 1 -50.42 21.64 -24.45
CA MET A 1 -49.33 21.23 -23.53
C MET A 1 -49.84 20.06 -22.71
N ILE A 2 -49.28 18.87 -22.91
CA ILE A 2 -49.70 17.62 -22.25
C ILE A 2 -48.82 17.47 -20.99
N PRO A 3 -49.38 17.18 -19.80
CA PRO A 3 -48.58 17.06 -18.58
C PRO A 3 -47.81 15.73 -18.57
N PHE A 4 -46.55 15.78 -18.14
CA PHE A 4 -45.72 14.59 -17.92
C PHE A 4 -46.25 13.77 -16.72
N PRO A 5 -46.25 12.44 -16.79
CA PRO A 5 -46.60 11.59 -15.65
C PRO A 5 -45.46 11.59 -14.60
N PRO A 6 -45.77 11.30 -13.32
CA PRO A 6 -44.76 11.20 -12.28
C PRO A 6 -43.80 10.02 -12.52
N PRO A 7 -42.55 10.09 -12.02
CA PRO A 7 -41.57 9.02 -12.20
C PRO A 7 -42.04 7.76 -11.48
N GLY A 8 -42.01 6.62 -12.19
CA GLY A 8 -42.28 5.30 -11.63
C GLY A 8 -41.21 4.86 -10.62
N PRO A 9 -41.48 3.81 -9.83
CA PRO A 9 -40.51 3.27 -8.87
C PRO A 9 -39.25 2.76 -9.60
N PRO A 10 -38.09 2.79 -8.93
CA PRO A 10 -36.83 2.36 -9.54
C PRO A 10 -36.88 0.87 -9.90
N PRO A 11 -36.14 0.43 -10.94
CA PRO A 11 -36.12 -0.94 -11.39
C PRO A 11 -35.53 -1.87 -10.32
N PHE A 12 -36.21 -3.00 -10.10
CA PHE A 12 -35.78 -4.09 -9.23
C PHE A 12 -34.46 -4.68 -9.78
N MET A 13 -33.36 -4.57 -9.03
CA MET A 13 -32.07 -5.14 -9.44
C MET A 13 -31.99 -6.63 -9.03
N PRO A 14 -31.77 -7.58 -9.97
CA PRO A 14 -31.93 -9.01 -9.71
C PRO A 14 -30.72 -9.68 -9.01
N TRP A 15 -29.95 -8.96 -8.19
CA TRP A 15 -28.85 -9.53 -7.40
C TRP A 15 -29.16 -9.72 -5.90
N MET A 16 -30.39 -9.42 -5.46
CA MET A 16 -30.88 -9.69 -4.09
C MET A 16 -31.55 -11.07 -3.94
N SER A 17 -31.02 -12.09 -4.61
CA SER A 17 -31.51 -13.47 -4.48
C SER A 17 -30.34 -14.45 -4.59
N GLY A 18 -29.34 -14.28 -3.72
CA GLY A 18 -28.31 -15.28 -3.46
C GLY A 18 -28.52 -15.93 -2.10
N PRO A 19 -28.22 -17.22 -1.91
CA PRO A 19 -28.30 -17.86 -0.59
C PRO A 19 -27.29 -17.23 0.37
N PRO A 20 -27.53 -17.24 1.69
CA PRO A 20 -26.66 -16.60 2.66
C PRO A 20 -25.26 -17.24 2.66
N MET A 21 -24.24 -16.39 2.57
CA MET A 21 -22.83 -16.77 2.70
C MET A 21 -22.49 -17.00 4.18
N PHE A 22 -22.14 -18.23 4.54
CA PHE A 22 -21.72 -18.60 5.89
C PHE A 22 -20.22 -18.31 6.09
N GLY A 23 -19.85 -17.70 7.22
CA GLY A 23 -18.46 -17.58 7.67
C GLY A 23 -17.89 -18.90 8.21
N PRO A 24 -16.59 -18.95 8.60
CA PRO A 24 -15.86 -20.19 8.94
C PRO A 24 -16.32 -20.91 10.22
N MET A 25 -17.48 -20.54 10.80
CA MET A 25 -18.16 -21.27 11.88
C MET A 25 -19.69 -21.22 11.77
N GLY A 26 -20.26 -21.02 10.59
CA GLY A 26 -21.71 -21.16 10.39
C GLY A 26 -22.61 -20.12 11.09
N MET A 27 -22.07 -19.00 11.57
CA MET A 27 -22.86 -17.89 12.12
C MET A 27 -23.14 -16.80 11.07
N PRO A 28 -24.36 -16.21 11.05
CA PRO A 28 -24.70 -15.11 10.14
C PRO A 28 -23.97 -13.81 10.52
N TRP A 29 -23.58 -13.03 9.51
CA TRP A 29 -22.95 -11.72 9.67
C TRP A 29 -23.90 -10.70 10.30
N PRO A 30 -23.42 -9.77 11.16
CA PRO A 30 -24.22 -8.65 11.62
C PRO A 30 -24.58 -7.72 10.45
N PRO A 31 -25.77 -7.09 10.46
CA PRO A 31 -26.19 -6.18 9.41
C PRO A 31 -25.30 -4.94 9.35
N PRO A 32 -25.11 -4.33 8.16
CA PRO A 32 -24.32 -3.11 8.00
C PRO A 32 -24.97 -1.94 8.76
N PRO A 33 -24.16 -0.97 9.26
CA PRO A 33 -24.68 0.23 9.89
C PRO A 33 -25.44 1.11 8.88
N PRO A 34 -26.43 1.90 9.34
CA PRO A 34 -27.21 2.76 8.46
C PRO A 34 -26.34 3.89 7.85
N PRO A 35 -26.66 4.36 6.63
CA PRO A 35 -25.93 5.43 5.97
C PRO A 35 -26.05 6.77 6.73
N PHE A 36 -24.91 7.42 6.91
CA PHE A 36 -24.78 8.73 7.56
C PHE A 36 -25.34 9.83 6.65
N MET A 37 -26.50 10.40 7.01
CA MET A 37 -27.06 11.58 6.33
C MET A 37 -26.30 12.84 6.76
N MET A 38 -25.60 13.49 5.82
CA MET A 38 -25.08 14.84 6.04
C MET A 38 -26.25 15.85 6.02
N PRO A 39 -26.36 16.77 6.99
CA PRO A 39 -27.35 17.84 6.90
C PRO A 39 -26.93 18.84 5.80
N PHE A 40 -27.83 19.03 4.84
CA PHE A 40 -27.73 20.04 3.78
C PHE A 40 -27.63 21.46 4.37
N GLY A 41 -26.77 22.26 3.74
CA GLY A 41 -26.38 23.60 4.18
C GLY A 41 -27.54 24.59 4.35
N GLY A 42 -27.41 25.43 5.38
CA GLY A 42 -28.24 26.62 5.58
C GLY A 42 -27.88 27.76 4.61
N PRO A 43 -28.82 28.67 4.33
CA PRO A 43 -28.65 29.74 3.34
C PRO A 43 -27.73 30.87 3.85
N PRO A 44 -27.14 31.68 2.95
CA PRO A 44 -26.20 32.73 3.33
C PRO A 44 -26.91 33.93 3.95
N ARG A 45 -26.42 34.38 5.11
CA ARG A 45 -26.81 35.67 5.72
C ARG A 45 -26.24 36.82 4.89
N GLY A 46 -27.12 37.62 4.30
CA GLY A 46 -26.79 38.91 3.73
C GLY A 46 -26.44 39.94 4.82
N GLY A 47 -25.34 40.66 4.62
CA GLY A 47 -24.94 41.79 5.43
C GLY A 47 -24.70 43.03 4.57
N LYS A 48 -25.66 43.95 4.57
CA LYS A 48 -25.49 45.34 4.14
C LYS A 48 -24.70 46.12 5.20
N GLY A 49 -23.89 47.09 4.78
CA GLY A 49 -23.51 48.21 5.65
C GLY A 49 -22.04 48.59 5.58
N ALA A 50 -21.67 49.34 4.55
CA ALA A 50 -20.47 50.16 4.59
C ALA A 50 -20.72 51.34 5.56
N GLN A 51 -19.95 51.43 6.63
CA GLN A 51 -19.81 52.65 7.42
C GLN A 51 -18.34 53.02 7.53
N ARG A 52 -18.07 54.26 7.09
CA ARG A 52 -16.80 54.98 7.13
C ARG A 52 -16.24 55.01 8.56
N ALA A 53 -15.06 54.44 8.76
CA ALA A 53 -14.28 54.62 9.97
C ALA A 53 -13.63 56.01 9.97
N GLN A 54 -13.98 56.84 10.96
CA GLN A 54 -13.31 58.10 11.26
C GLN A 54 -11.94 57.81 11.91
N HIS A 55 -10.91 58.53 11.46
CA HIS A 55 -9.55 58.46 12.01
C HIS A 55 -9.51 58.92 13.48
N ARG A 56 -9.14 58.02 14.38
CA ARG A 56 -8.63 58.34 15.72
C ARG A 56 -7.10 58.45 15.66
N PRO A 57 -6.48 59.44 16.31
CA PRO A 57 -5.03 59.52 16.42
C PRO A 57 -4.49 58.38 17.31
N GLN A 58 -3.40 57.74 16.86
CA GLN A 58 -2.72 56.67 17.60
C GLN A 58 -1.97 57.26 18.80
N GLY A 59 -2.28 56.76 20.01
CA GLY A 59 -1.45 56.99 21.20
C GLY A 59 -0.13 56.22 21.12
N PRO A 60 0.84 56.49 22.03
CA PRO A 60 2.17 55.89 21.98
C PRO A 60 2.08 54.35 22.05
N GLN A 61 2.75 53.66 21.13
CA GLN A 61 2.85 52.20 21.17
C GLN A 61 3.68 51.75 22.40
N PRO A 62 3.26 50.72 23.13
CA PRO A 62 4.08 50.13 24.18
C PRO A 62 5.35 49.50 23.57
N PRO A 63 6.46 49.46 24.33
CA PRO A 63 7.73 48.94 23.82
C PRO A 63 7.59 47.47 23.41
N ARG A 64 8.14 47.14 22.23
CA ARG A 64 8.18 45.76 21.72
C ARG A 64 8.90 44.87 22.73
N PRO A 65 8.36 43.68 23.08
CA PRO A 65 9.09 42.74 23.90
C PRO A 65 10.37 42.33 23.18
N GLN A 66 11.49 42.52 23.86
CA GLN A 66 12.82 42.12 23.41
C GLN A 66 12.83 40.63 23.12
N ASN A 67 13.36 40.32 21.94
CA ASN A 67 13.87 39.05 21.44
C ASN A 67 13.99 37.93 22.50
N GLN A 68 12.89 37.22 22.79
CA GLN A 68 12.99 35.88 23.35
C GLN A 68 13.50 34.99 22.23
N GLN A 69 14.82 34.74 22.24
CA GLN A 69 15.43 33.67 21.47
C GLN A 69 14.64 32.39 21.77
N ARG A 70 13.90 31.91 20.77
CA ARG A 70 13.25 30.60 20.85
C ARG A 70 14.37 29.59 21.10
N PRO A 71 14.26 28.72 22.13
CA PRO A 71 15.25 27.69 22.33
C PRO A 71 15.36 26.88 21.04
N ASN A 72 16.61 26.62 20.66
CA ASN A 72 17.00 25.94 19.43
C ASN A 72 16.31 24.58 19.38
N GLY A 73 15.13 24.53 18.74
CA GLY A 73 14.33 23.34 18.62
C GLY A 73 15.06 22.39 17.70
N GLN A 74 15.89 21.52 18.27
CA GLN A 74 16.24 20.28 17.60
C GLN A 74 14.92 19.67 17.15
N ASN A 75 14.72 19.62 15.83
CA ASN A 75 13.55 19.01 15.24
C ASN A 75 13.67 17.50 15.45
N THR A 76 13.40 17.04 16.68
CA THR A 76 13.41 15.63 17.06
C THR A 76 12.16 14.99 16.50
N ARG A 77 12.07 14.91 15.17
CA ARG A 77 11.02 14.16 14.51
C ARG A 77 11.23 12.71 14.91
N LYS A 78 10.26 12.10 15.59
CA LYS A 78 10.35 10.67 15.92
C LYS A 78 10.53 9.89 14.60
N PRO A 79 11.34 8.82 14.60
CA PRO A 79 11.44 7.91 13.47
C PRO A 79 10.06 7.40 13.06
N VAL A 80 9.88 7.06 11.78
CA VAL A 80 8.64 6.44 11.30
C VAL A 80 8.66 4.98 11.74
N ASP A 81 7.66 4.57 12.52
CA ASP A 81 7.54 3.19 12.98
C ASP A 81 6.92 2.34 11.85
N LEU A 82 7.50 1.17 11.61
CA LEU A 82 6.95 0.19 10.66
C LEU A 82 6.77 -1.16 11.36
N TYR A 83 5.51 -1.49 11.64
CA TYR A 83 5.09 -2.81 12.06
C TYR A 83 5.17 -3.76 10.88
N HIS A 84 6.04 -4.75 10.94
CA HIS A 84 6.40 -5.56 9.77
C HIS A 84 6.73 -7.00 10.13
N ASN A 85 6.75 -7.84 9.10
CA ASN A 85 7.30 -9.19 9.18
C ASN A 85 8.35 -9.39 8.07
N LEU A 86 9.44 -10.10 8.36
CA LEU A 86 10.56 -10.27 7.43
C LEU A 86 10.21 -11.11 6.20
N ILE A 87 9.32 -12.11 6.32
CA ILE A 87 8.96 -12.98 5.20
C ILE A 87 7.91 -12.32 4.28
N SER A 88 7.18 -11.33 4.80
CA SER A 88 6.12 -10.61 4.09
C SER A 88 6.66 -9.76 2.94
N ALA A 89 6.26 -10.09 1.70
CA ALA A 89 6.58 -9.30 0.50
C ALA A 89 6.18 -7.82 0.62
N PRO A 90 4.93 -7.46 0.95
CA PRO A 90 4.55 -6.05 1.06
C PRO A 90 5.37 -5.32 2.14
N SER A 91 5.77 -6.00 3.22
CA SER A 91 6.67 -5.42 4.23
C SER A 91 8.07 -5.14 3.67
N ARG A 92 8.64 -6.08 2.91
CA ARG A 92 9.93 -5.88 2.23
C ARG A 92 9.86 -4.76 1.19
N GLY A 93 8.77 -4.65 0.43
CA GLY A 93 8.55 -3.56 -0.52
C GLY A 93 8.62 -2.17 0.14
N VAL A 94 7.97 -1.99 1.30
CA VAL A 94 8.07 -0.73 2.07
C VAL A 94 9.51 -0.47 2.53
N ARG A 95 10.19 -1.48 3.06
CA ARG A 95 11.58 -1.35 3.54
C ARG A 95 12.54 -0.97 2.41
N LEU A 96 12.41 -1.60 1.24
CA LEU A 96 13.17 -1.26 0.04
C LEU A 96 12.92 0.18 -0.40
N ALA A 97 11.65 0.59 -0.48
CA ALA A 97 11.29 1.95 -0.87
C ALA A 97 11.81 2.99 0.13
N ALA A 98 11.74 2.72 1.44
CA ALA A 98 12.26 3.60 2.46
C ALA A 98 13.78 3.79 2.34
N LYS A 99 14.55 2.71 2.12
CA LYS A 99 15.99 2.82 1.84
C LYS A 99 16.27 3.62 0.58
N LEU A 100 15.52 3.37 -0.50
CA LEU A 100 15.65 4.12 -1.76
C LEU A 100 15.36 5.61 -1.55
N LEU A 101 14.39 5.95 -0.70
CA LEU A 101 14.04 7.32 -0.32
C LEU A 101 15.01 7.94 0.69
N GLY A 102 15.79 7.14 1.42
CA GLY A 102 16.63 7.61 2.52
C GLY A 102 15.83 7.91 3.80
N VAL A 103 14.71 7.21 4.00
CA VAL A 103 13.91 7.27 5.22
C VAL A 103 14.39 6.18 6.16
N ASP A 104 14.82 6.57 7.36
CA ASP A 104 15.13 5.63 8.42
C ASP A 104 13.84 5.19 9.12
N LEU A 105 13.61 3.88 9.16
CA LEU A 105 12.42 3.27 9.73
C LEU A 105 12.77 2.60 11.05
N ASN A 106 11.97 2.87 12.08
CA ASN A 106 11.99 2.10 13.30
C ASN A 106 11.18 0.81 13.11
N LEU A 107 11.88 -0.28 12.83
CA LEU A 107 11.27 -1.56 12.53
C LEU A 107 10.71 -2.20 13.81
N LYS A 108 9.41 -2.51 13.79
CA LYS A 108 8.68 -3.21 14.86
C LYS A 108 8.26 -4.61 14.34
N PRO A 109 9.02 -5.66 14.64
CA PRO A 109 8.63 -7.01 14.23
C PRO A 109 7.27 -7.40 14.82
N VAL A 110 6.44 -8.07 14.02
CA VAL A 110 5.14 -8.64 14.44
C VAL A 110 5.17 -10.15 14.20
N ASP A 111 4.94 -10.92 15.25
CA ASP A 111 4.85 -12.38 15.20
C ASP A 111 3.44 -12.81 14.77
N LEU A 112 3.32 -13.10 13.47
CA LEU A 112 2.06 -13.53 12.85
C LEU A 112 1.65 -14.95 13.28
N ALA A 113 2.62 -15.79 13.70
CA ALA A 113 2.33 -17.14 14.17
C ALA A 113 1.68 -17.12 15.57
N LYS A 114 2.05 -16.14 16.40
CA LYS A 114 1.42 -15.87 17.71
C LYS A 114 0.18 -14.96 17.62
N GLN A 115 -0.24 -14.60 16.41
CA GLN A 115 -1.40 -13.73 16.17
C GLN A 115 -1.29 -12.37 16.88
N GLU A 116 -0.09 -11.79 16.98
CA GLU A 116 0.09 -10.47 17.61
C GLU A 116 -0.72 -9.35 16.93
N GLN A 117 -0.96 -9.49 15.62
CA GLN A 117 -1.80 -8.57 14.83
C GLN A 117 -3.28 -8.59 15.24
N MET A 118 -3.72 -9.62 15.98
CA MET A 118 -5.10 -9.74 16.48
C MET A 118 -5.28 -9.08 17.85
N GLN A 119 -4.21 -8.60 18.47
CA GLN A 119 -4.31 -7.95 19.78
C GLN A 119 -5.06 -6.61 19.67
N PRO A 120 -5.84 -6.21 20.69
CA PRO A 120 -6.62 -4.97 20.65
C PRO A 120 -5.78 -3.71 20.37
N SER A 121 -4.52 -3.70 20.82
CA SER A 121 -3.58 -2.61 20.55
C SER A 121 -3.24 -2.49 19.06
N PHE A 122 -3.07 -3.61 18.35
CA PHE A 122 -2.80 -3.63 16.91
C PHE A 122 -4.04 -3.30 16.09
N LEU A 123 -5.19 -3.90 16.45
CA LEU A 123 -6.48 -3.66 15.78
C LEU A 123 -6.90 -2.18 15.84
N LYS A 124 -6.53 -1.47 16.90
CA LYS A 124 -6.76 -0.02 17.02
C LYS A 124 -5.95 0.79 16.00
N MET A 125 -4.77 0.31 15.60
CA MET A 125 -3.94 0.94 14.56
C MET A 125 -4.40 0.55 13.16
N ASN A 126 -4.69 -0.73 12.95
CA ASN A 126 -5.09 -1.30 11.67
C ASN A 126 -6.22 -2.33 11.87
N PRO A 127 -7.49 -1.98 11.56
CA PRO A 127 -8.61 -2.91 11.72
C PRO A 127 -8.56 -4.09 10.73
N GLN A 128 -7.80 -3.99 9.62
CA GLN A 128 -7.56 -5.11 8.71
C GLN A 128 -6.48 -6.07 9.23
N HIS A 129 -5.86 -5.80 10.39
CA HIS A 129 -4.88 -6.68 11.06
C HIS A 129 -3.80 -7.23 10.10
N THR A 130 -3.27 -6.37 9.24
CA THR A 130 -2.25 -6.72 8.24
C THR A 130 -0.89 -6.07 8.54
N VAL A 131 0.16 -6.71 8.04
CA VAL A 131 1.49 -6.10 7.92
C VAL A 131 1.82 -5.88 6.44
N PRO A 132 2.50 -4.78 6.07
CA PRO A 132 2.99 -3.73 6.96
C PRO A 132 1.91 -2.77 7.46
N THR A 133 2.10 -2.23 8.66
CA THR A 133 1.35 -1.08 9.19
C THR A 133 2.36 -0.02 9.62
N MET A 134 2.21 1.22 9.13
CA MET A 134 3.07 2.35 9.46
C MET A 134 2.43 3.21 10.56
N ASP A 135 3.24 3.75 11.46
CA ASP A 135 2.90 4.87 12.34
C ASP A 135 3.89 6.01 12.11
N ASP A 136 3.39 7.12 11.56
CA ASP A 136 4.13 8.36 11.44
C ASP A 136 3.53 9.42 12.37
N ASN A 137 3.98 9.40 13.62
CA ASN A 137 3.58 10.38 14.65
C ASN A 137 2.07 10.39 14.93
N GLY A 138 1.46 9.21 15.07
CA GLY A 138 0.02 9.03 15.31
C GLY A 138 -0.81 8.94 14.04
N PHE A 139 -0.19 9.08 12.86
CA PHE A 139 -0.84 8.78 11.59
C PHE A 139 -0.58 7.33 11.21
N TYR A 140 -1.59 6.47 11.41
CA TYR A 140 -1.55 5.07 11.03
C TYR A 140 -1.94 4.89 9.56
N LEU A 141 -1.19 4.07 8.83
CA LEU A 141 -1.48 3.70 7.44
C LEU A 141 -1.12 2.24 7.19
N SER A 142 -2.10 1.46 6.73
CA SER A 142 -1.92 0.14 6.13
C SER A 142 -1.84 0.25 4.60
N GLU A 143 -1.74 -0.87 3.89
CA GLU A 143 -1.47 -0.95 2.45
C GLU A 143 -0.06 -0.50 2.05
N SER A 144 0.82 -1.47 1.77
CA SER A 144 2.23 -1.25 1.44
C SER A 144 2.45 -0.20 0.35
N ARG A 145 1.67 -0.23 -0.72
CA ARG A 145 1.82 0.68 -1.87
C ARG A 145 1.36 2.10 -1.54
N ALA A 146 0.38 2.25 -0.64
CA ALA A 146 -0.01 3.54 -0.09
C ALA A 146 1.08 4.09 0.84
N ILE A 147 1.65 3.26 1.71
CA ILE A 147 2.79 3.63 2.58
C ILE A 147 3.98 4.09 1.72
N ILE A 148 4.34 3.33 0.69
CA ILE A 148 5.44 3.65 -0.23
C ILE A 148 5.27 5.04 -0.87
N THR A 149 4.10 5.31 -1.45
CA THR A 149 3.82 6.60 -2.11
C THR A 149 3.71 7.74 -1.09
N TYR A 150 3.18 7.48 0.11
CA TYR A 150 3.18 8.42 1.22
C TYR A 150 4.60 8.83 1.63
N LEU A 151 5.48 7.85 1.85
CA LEU A 151 6.88 8.12 2.20
C LEU A 151 7.57 8.94 1.11
N ALA A 152 7.32 8.62 -0.16
CA ALA A 152 7.86 9.37 -1.29
C ALA A 152 7.37 10.82 -1.31
N ASN A 153 6.07 11.04 -1.13
CA ASN A 153 5.48 12.38 -1.12
C ASN A 153 5.97 13.23 0.08
N LYS A 154 6.11 12.62 1.27
CA LYS A 154 6.41 13.33 2.52
C LYS A 154 7.91 13.55 2.74
N TYR A 155 8.74 12.56 2.38
CA TYR A 155 10.17 12.52 2.68
C TYR A 155 11.07 12.57 1.44
N GLY A 156 10.55 12.27 0.24
CA GLY A 156 11.33 12.19 -1.00
C GLY A 156 11.75 13.52 -1.64
N LYS A 157 11.87 14.62 -0.88
CA LYS A 157 12.03 15.99 -1.41
C LYS A 157 13.22 16.18 -2.38
N ASN A 158 14.32 15.44 -2.18
CA ASN A 158 15.51 15.50 -3.04
C ASN A 158 15.59 14.35 -4.05
N LYS A 159 14.55 13.51 -4.11
CA LYS A 159 14.47 12.30 -4.94
C LYS A 159 13.14 12.26 -5.70
N ASN A 160 12.69 13.41 -6.20
CA ASN A 160 11.40 13.54 -6.88
C ASN A 160 11.24 12.59 -8.08
N TYR A 161 12.33 12.13 -8.70
CA TYR A 161 12.25 11.15 -9.78
C TYR A 161 11.72 9.77 -9.33
N LEU A 162 11.81 9.43 -8.05
CA LEU A 162 11.30 8.17 -7.51
C LEU A 162 9.78 8.11 -7.51
N TYR A 163 9.12 9.27 -7.38
CA TYR A 163 7.68 9.44 -7.46
C TYR A 163 7.33 10.89 -7.88
N PRO A 164 7.47 11.22 -9.18
CA PRO A 164 7.38 12.59 -9.70
C PRO A 164 5.98 13.17 -9.55
N LYS A 165 5.85 14.49 -9.48
CA LYS A 165 4.55 15.18 -9.45
C LYS A 165 3.95 15.39 -10.84
N ASP A 166 4.75 15.15 -11.88
CA ASP A 166 4.29 15.15 -13.26
C ASP A 166 3.17 14.09 -13.43
N PRO A 167 1.97 14.48 -13.91
CA PRO A 167 0.82 13.59 -13.94
C PRO A 167 1.05 12.32 -14.76
N GLU A 168 1.67 12.44 -15.94
CA GLU A 168 1.86 11.31 -16.85
C GLU A 168 2.87 10.31 -16.30
N ARG A 169 4.02 10.79 -15.83
CA ARG A 169 5.03 9.91 -15.21
C ARG A 169 4.52 9.26 -13.93
N ARG A 170 3.76 10.00 -13.12
CA ARG A 170 3.12 9.45 -11.92
C ARG A 170 2.10 8.38 -12.26
N ALA A 171 1.27 8.61 -13.27
CA ALA A 171 0.26 7.65 -13.71
C ALA A 171 0.87 6.31 -14.12
N VAL A 172 2.03 6.30 -14.78
CA VAL A 172 2.74 5.06 -15.13
C VAL A 172 3.21 4.32 -13.86
N ILE A 173 3.75 5.02 -12.87
CA ILE A 173 4.18 4.42 -11.59
C ILE A 173 2.97 3.85 -10.84
N ASP A 174 1.90 4.64 -10.71
CA ASP A 174 0.67 4.20 -10.04
C ASP A 174 0.10 2.97 -10.75
N GLN A 175 0.06 2.96 -12.09
CA GLN A 175 -0.39 1.82 -12.86
C GLN A 175 0.47 0.57 -12.61
N ARG A 176 1.79 0.69 -12.42
CA ARG A 176 2.66 -0.44 -12.02
C ARG A 176 2.38 -0.93 -10.61
N LEU A 177 2.11 -0.02 -9.67
CA LEU A 177 1.72 -0.37 -8.29
C LEU A 177 0.37 -1.11 -8.27
N TYR A 178 -0.62 -0.65 -9.04
CA TYR A 178 -1.91 -1.34 -9.16
C TYR A 178 -1.78 -2.69 -9.88
N PHE A 179 -0.95 -2.77 -10.92
CA PHE A 179 -0.64 -4.04 -11.57
C PHE A 179 0.00 -5.05 -10.60
N ASP A 180 0.96 -4.60 -9.80
CA ASP A 180 1.61 -5.41 -8.78
C ASP A 180 0.59 -5.94 -7.75
N MET A 181 -0.29 -5.07 -7.25
CA MET A 181 -1.33 -5.45 -6.27
C MET A 181 -2.40 -6.37 -6.85
N GLY A 182 -3.03 -5.96 -7.95
CA GLY A 182 -4.28 -6.56 -8.44
C GLY A 182 -4.07 -7.58 -9.56
N THR A 183 -2.84 -7.77 -10.03
CA THR A 183 -2.55 -8.74 -11.08
C THR A 183 -1.39 -9.65 -10.69
N LEU A 184 -0.17 -9.13 -10.55
CA LEU A 184 1.01 -9.96 -10.35
C LEU A 184 0.97 -10.71 -9.00
N PHE A 185 0.92 -9.96 -7.89
CA PHE A 185 0.95 -10.57 -6.56
C PHE A 185 -0.36 -11.29 -6.24
N GLN A 186 -1.51 -10.75 -6.65
CA GLN A 186 -2.79 -11.43 -6.44
C GLN A 186 -2.84 -12.81 -7.11
N ARG A 187 -2.42 -12.92 -8.38
CA ARG A 187 -2.43 -14.21 -9.08
C ARG A 187 -1.45 -15.21 -8.46
N PHE A 188 -0.34 -14.73 -7.91
CA PHE A 188 0.55 -15.56 -7.10
C PHE A 188 -0.14 -16.06 -5.83
N LEU A 189 -0.81 -15.18 -5.08
CA LEU A 189 -1.54 -15.58 -3.88
C LEU A 189 -2.64 -16.60 -4.19
N ASP A 190 -3.41 -16.37 -5.25
CA ASP A 190 -4.51 -17.26 -5.66
C ASP A 190 -4.03 -18.67 -6.01
N TYR A 191 -2.84 -18.77 -6.64
CA TYR A 191 -2.20 -20.02 -7.02
C TYR A 191 -1.54 -20.71 -5.82
N TRP A 192 -0.69 -20.00 -5.08
CA TRP A 192 0.26 -20.62 -4.15
C TRP A 192 -0.30 -20.79 -2.73
N MET A 193 -1.10 -19.83 -2.24
CA MET A 193 -1.52 -19.83 -0.84
C MET A 193 -2.45 -20.99 -0.47
N PRO A 194 -3.44 -21.39 -1.31
CA PRO A 194 -4.27 -22.56 -1.02
C PRO A 194 -3.46 -23.86 -0.94
N TYR A 195 -2.47 -24.02 -1.82
CA TYR A 195 -1.56 -25.17 -1.77
C TYR A 195 -0.71 -25.15 -0.50
N MET A 196 -0.07 -24.01 -0.22
CA MET A 196 0.84 -23.87 0.91
C MET A 196 0.15 -24.09 2.27
N PHE A 197 -1.03 -23.49 2.49
CA PHE A 197 -1.70 -23.50 3.80
C PHE A 197 -2.76 -24.59 3.97
N ALA A 198 -3.45 -25.00 2.90
CA ALA A 198 -4.60 -25.90 2.98
C ALA A 198 -4.37 -27.23 2.25
N GLY A 199 -3.20 -27.45 1.63
CA GLY A 199 -2.92 -28.67 0.86
C GLY A 199 -3.82 -28.84 -0.36
N ALA A 200 -4.45 -27.76 -0.85
CA ALA A 200 -5.25 -27.81 -2.07
C ALA A 200 -4.36 -28.18 -3.26
N PRO A 201 -4.84 -28.94 -4.26
CA PRO A 201 -4.04 -29.26 -5.43
C PRO A 201 -3.61 -27.99 -6.19
N LEU A 202 -2.43 -28.04 -6.81
CA LEU A 202 -1.94 -26.97 -7.67
C LEU A 202 -2.87 -26.83 -8.89
N ASP A 203 -3.36 -25.62 -9.11
CA ASP A 203 -4.34 -25.31 -10.15
C ASP A 203 -3.64 -24.75 -11.39
N GLU A 204 -3.62 -25.53 -12.48
CA GLU A 204 -3.00 -25.15 -13.75
C GLU A 204 -3.60 -23.87 -14.37
N ALA A 205 -4.90 -23.63 -14.18
CA ALA A 205 -5.54 -22.43 -14.72
C ALA A 205 -5.03 -21.17 -13.99
N LYS A 206 -4.80 -21.26 -12.68
CA LYS A 206 -4.20 -20.19 -11.89
C LYS A 206 -2.72 -20.00 -12.19
N LEU A 207 -1.97 -21.09 -12.43
CA LEU A 207 -0.58 -21.01 -12.88
C LEU A 207 -0.48 -20.25 -14.20
N LYS A 208 -1.30 -20.60 -15.19
CA LYS A 208 -1.36 -19.88 -16.48
C LYS A 208 -1.67 -18.39 -16.31
N LYS A 209 -2.50 -18.02 -15.34
CA LYS A 209 -2.74 -16.61 -15.01
C LYS A 209 -1.50 -15.96 -14.43
N LEU A 210 -0.77 -16.61 -13.52
CA LEU A 210 0.48 -16.07 -13.00
C LEU A 210 1.53 -15.88 -14.11
N GLU A 211 1.69 -16.87 -14.99
CA GLU A 211 2.57 -16.79 -16.17
C GLU A 211 2.17 -15.63 -17.10
N GLU A 212 0.86 -15.46 -17.35
CA GLU A 212 0.33 -14.33 -18.12
C GLU A 212 0.69 -12.98 -17.46
N ALA A 213 0.69 -12.88 -16.13
CA ALA A 213 1.11 -11.67 -15.44
C ALA A 213 2.60 -11.37 -15.65
N PHE A 214 3.47 -12.39 -15.60
CA PHE A 214 4.88 -12.21 -15.94
C PHE A 214 5.08 -11.81 -17.40
N LYS A 215 4.29 -12.37 -18.32
CA LYS A 215 4.31 -11.96 -19.73
C LYS A 215 3.89 -10.49 -19.90
N PHE A 216 2.84 -10.04 -19.22
CA PHE A 216 2.45 -8.62 -19.24
C PHE A 216 3.57 -7.74 -18.70
N PHE A 217 4.23 -8.15 -17.63
CA PHE A 217 5.33 -7.38 -17.06
C PHE A 217 6.55 -7.33 -17.99
N ASP A 218 6.89 -8.46 -18.62
CA ASP A 218 7.94 -8.53 -19.65
C ASP A 218 7.64 -7.59 -20.83
N ASP A 219 6.40 -7.58 -21.31
CA ASP A 219 5.94 -6.70 -22.37
C ASP A 219 6.01 -5.21 -21.97
N MET A 220 5.62 -4.88 -20.73
CA MET A 220 5.72 -3.52 -20.17
C MET A 220 7.17 -3.02 -20.11
N LEU A 221 8.14 -3.92 -19.97
CA LEU A 221 9.57 -3.62 -19.86
C LEU A 221 10.30 -3.57 -21.22
N LYS A 222 9.63 -3.85 -22.35
CA LYS A 222 10.26 -3.83 -23.69
C LYS A 222 10.92 -2.51 -24.05
N ARG A 223 10.42 -1.39 -23.50
CA ARG A 223 10.88 -0.04 -23.82
C ARG A 223 11.39 0.73 -22.59
N SER A 224 11.71 0.03 -21.50
CA SER A 224 12.17 0.66 -20.27
C SER A 224 13.25 -0.14 -19.56
N VAL A 225 14.14 0.58 -18.88
CA VAL A 225 15.19 -0.03 -18.04
C VAL A 225 14.61 -0.52 -16.71
N TYR A 226 13.70 0.28 -16.15
CA TYR A 226 12.97 0.05 -14.90
C TYR A 226 11.47 -0.08 -15.17
N ALA A 227 10.69 -0.44 -14.15
CA ALA A 227 9.27 -0.75 -14.30
C ALA A 227 8.46 0.41 -14.90
N ALA A 228 8.83 1.66 -14.57
CA ALA A 228 8.10 2.86 -14.98
C ALA A 228 8.92 3.84 -15.85
N GLY A 229 10.01 3.38 -16.48
CA GLY A 229 10.83 4.20 -17.38
C GLY A 229 12.33 3.92 -17.25
N ASP A 230 13.16 4.91 -17.55
CA ASP A 230 14.63 4.75 -17.58
C ASP A 230 15.31 4.95 -16.23
N ARG A 231 14.55 5.36 -15.21
CA ARG A 231 15.05 5.57 -13.85
C ARG A 231 14.28 4.70 -12.87
N ILE A 232 14.98 4.23 -11.85
CA ILE A 232 14.35 3.49 -10.76
C ILE A 232 13.30 4.38 -10.06
N THR A 233 12.21 3.75 -9.66
CA THR A 233 11.08 4.39 -8.98
C THR A 233 10.66 3.56 -7.77
N VAL A 234 9.71 4.07 -7.01
CA VAL A 234 9.11 3.31 -5.93
C VAL A 234 8.31 2.09 -6.38
N ALA A 235 7.87 2.04 -7.65
CA ALA A 235 7.22 0.84 -8.20
C ALA A 235 8.18 -0.34 -8.28
N ASP A 236 9.46 -0.08 -8.60
CA ASP A 236 10.49 -1.13 -8.67
C ASP A 236 10.71 -1.78 -7.31
N ALA A 237 10.67 -1.01 -6.21
CA ALA A 237 10.78 -1.55 -4.85
C ALA A 237 9.61 -2.48 -4.49
N ALA A 238 8.37 -2.11 -4.86
CA ALA A 238 7.19 -2.94 -4.64
C ALA A 238 7.26 -4.24 -5.45
N LEU A 239 7.44 -4.11 -6.78
CA LEU A 239 7.54 -5.24 -7.71
C LEU A 239 8.68 -6.18 -7.37
N ALA A 240 9.85 -5.67 -6.95
CA ALA A 240 10.99 -6.51 -6.61
C ALA A 240 10.71 -7.43 -5.42
N SER A 241 9.92 -6.97 -4.45
CA SER A 241 9.53 -7.79 -3.30
C SER A 241 8.55 -8.90 -3.67
N SER A 242 7.67 -8.65 -4.64
CA SER A 242 6.74 -9.62 -5.21
C SER A 242 7.47 -10.65 -6.07
N VAL A 243 8.26 -10.20 -7.04
CA VAL A 243 9.01 -11.06 -7.97
C VAL A 243 9.99 -11.97 -7.22
N SER A 244 10.75 -11.43 -6.27
CA SER A 244 11.68 -12.25 -5.48
C SER A 244 10.98 -13.34 -4.68
N THR A 245 9.75 -13.09 -4.20
CA THR A 245 8.97 -14.12 -3.50
C THR A 245 8.55 -15.25 -4.41
N ILE A 246 8.07 -14.89 -5.60
CA ILE A 246 7.58 -15.85 -6.59
C ILE A 246 8.75 -16.72 -7.09
N GLU A 247 9.90 -16.10 -7.35
CA GLU A 247 11.12 -16.79 -7.72
C GLU A 247 11.65 -17.68 -6.58
N ALA A 248 11.68 -17.19 -5.34
CA ALA A 248 12.22 -17.95 -4.20
C ALA A 248 11.46 -19.25 -3.92
N VAL A 249 10.15 -19.31 -4.20
CA VAL A 249 9.37 -20.56 -4.06
C VAL A 249 9.46 -21.47 -5.29
N GLY A 250 10.16 -21.05 -6.34
CA GLY A 250 10.41 -21.85 -7.54
C GLY A 250 9.20 -22.05 -8.45
N VAL A 251 8.17 -21.20 -8.34
CA VAL A 251 6.95 -21.31 -9.17
C VAL A 251 7.17 -20.74 -10.56
N ILE A 252 7.92 -19.64 -10.66
CA ILE A 252 8.29 -19.01 -11.94
C ILE A 252 9.81 -18.91 -11.99
N ASP A 253 10.38 -19.42 -13.08
CA ASP A 253 11.75 -19.10 -13.46
C ASP A 253 11.77 -17.76 -14.22
N VAL A 254 12.39 -16.76 -13.62
CA VAL A 254 12.46 -15.39 -14.13
C VAL A 254 13.25 -15.32 -15.44
N ASP A 255 14.18 -16.24 -15.68
CA ASP A 255 15.01 -16.23 -16.89
C ASP A 255 14.24 -16.59 -18.17
N ASN A 256 13.04 -17.17 -18.04
CA ASN A 256 12.12 -17.35 -19.17
C ASN A 256 11.51 -16.02 -19.68
N TYR A 257 11.70 -14.92 -18.95
CA TYR A 257 11.16 -13.60 -19.26
C TYR A 257 12.34 -12.61 -19.41
N PRO A 258 12.90 -12.43 -20.61
CA PRO A 258 14.19 -11.77 -20.80
C PRO A 258 14.22 -10.31 -20.32
N ASN A 259 13.11 -9.57 -20.46
CA ASN A 259 13.02 -8.20 -19.97
C ASN A 259 12.85 -8.16 -18.45
N VAL A 260 12.09 -9.09 -17.86
CA VAL A 260 11.98 -9.22 -16.39
C VAL A 260 13.32 -9.63 -15.78
N SER A 261 14.02 -10.61 -16.35
CA SER A 261 15.36 -11.04 -15.92
C SER A 261 16.37 -9.89 -15.96
N ARG A 262 16.38 -9.09 -17.04
CA ARG A 262 17.20 -7.85 -17.12
C ARG A 262 16.80 -6.85 -16.03
N TRP A 263 15.51 -6.54 -15.93
CA TRP A 263 14.99 -5.60 -14.94
C TRP A 263 15.35 -6.03 -13.51
N TYR A 264 15.22 -7.32 -13.22
CA TYR A 264 15.43 -7.86 -11.89
C TYR A 264 16.88 -7.71 -11.44
N ARG A 265 17.85 -8.06 -12.32
CA ARG A 265 19.27 -7.79 -12.09
C ARG A 265 19.57 -6.29 -11.90
N ASN A 266 18.98 -5.43 -12.72
CA ASN A 266 19.16 -3.97 -12.59
C ASN A 266 18.66 -3.46 -11.23
N VAL A 267 17.50 -3.93 -10.78
CA VAL A 267 16.88 -3.52 -9.52
C VAL A 267 17.65 -4.05 -8.32
N GLN A 268 18.14 -5.30 -8.36
CA GLN A 268 19.02 -5.85 -7.33
C GLN A 268 20.28 -4.99 -7.11
N ASN A 269 20.88 -4.49 -8.21
CA ASN A 269 22.05 -3.62 -8.15
C ASN A 269 21.73 -2.18 -7.70
N ALA A 270 20.55 -1.67 -8.07
CA ALA A 270 20.18 -0.28 -7.81
C ALA A 270 19.56 -0.06 -6.43
N LEU A 271 18.94 -1.08 -5.81
CA LEU A 271 18.32 -0.97 -4.50
C LEU A 271 19.36 -1.11 -3.37
N PRO A 272 19.47 -0.12 -2.46
CA PRO A 272 20.42 -0.19 -1.37
C PRO A 272 20.13 -1.38 -0.44
N ASP A 273 21.17 -2.14 -0.10
CA ASP A 273 21.08 -3.23 0.87
C ASP A 273 20.01 -4.28 0.50
N TYR A 274 19.86 -4.55 -0.81
CA TYR A 274 18.84 -5.46 -1.35
C TYR A 274 18.85 -6.84 -0.69
N GLU A 275 20.05 -7.38 -0.46
CA GLU A 275 20.24 -8.71 0.13
C GLU A 275 19.59 -8.83 1.52
N ASN A 276 19.93 -7.92 2.44
CA ASN A 276 19.41 -7.94 3.80
C ASN A 276 17.96 -7.41 3.90
N THR A 277 17.58 -6.51 3.01
CA THR A 277 16.25 -5.89 3.05
C THR A 277 15.20 -6.78 2.41
N ASN A 278 15.56 -7.53 1.38
CA ASN A 278 14.63 -8.29 0.57
C ASN A 278 15.00 -9.78 0.41
N GLN A 279 16.17 -10.10 -0.13
CA GLN A 279 16.49 -11.46 -0.57
C GLN A 279 16.40 -12.48 0.57
N LYS A 280 17.01 -12.19 1.72
CA LYS A 280 16.93 -13.06 2.91
C LYS A 280 15.49 -13.34 3.35
N GLY A 281 14.61 -12.35 3.28
CA GLY A 281 13.20 -12.53 3.65
C GLY A 281 12.40 -13.30 2.61
N ALA A 282 12.75 -13.20 1.32
CA ALA A 282 12.16 -14.02 0.26
C ALA A 282 12.56 -15.51 0.41
N LEU A 283 13.83 -15.79 0.69
CA LEU A 283 14.31 -17.15 0.97
C LEU A 283 13.70 -17.73 2.26
N ALA A 284 13.61 -16.93 3.33
CA ALA A 284 12.94 -17.34 4.56
C ALA A 284 11.43 -17.59 4.36
N PHE A 285 10.78 -16.89 3.41
CA PHE A 285 9.40 -17.23 3.02
C PHE A 285 9.31 -18.61 2.38
N ASN A 286 10.26 -18.99 1.52
CA ASN A 286 10.31 -20.32 0.93
C ASN A 286 10.55 -21.41 2.00
N GLU A 287 11.46 -21.19 2.95
CA GLU A 287 11.68 -22.10 4.09
C GLU A 287 10.39 -22.30 4.89
N PHE A 288 9.69 -21.20 5.20
CA PHE A 288 8.39 -21.23 5.87
C PHE A 288 7.34 -22.00 5.05
N ALA A 289 7.26 -21.75 3.74
CA ALA A 289 6.34 -22.46 2.84
C ALA A 289 6.60 -23.97 2.86
N ASN A 290 7.85 -24.39 2.76
CA ASN A 290 8.25 -25.80 2.81
C ASN A 290 7.92 -26.46 4.14
N ALA A 291 8.08 -25.75 5.26
CA ALA A 291 7.67 -26.24 6.58
C ALA A 291 6.15 -26.45 6.67
N MET A 292 5.35 -25.51 6.16
CA MET A 292 3.89 -25.63 6.12
C MET A 292 3.44 -26.79 5.23
N ILE A 293 4.06 -26.94 4.06
CA ILE A 293 3.79 -28.04 3.11
C ILE A 293 4.14 -29.39 3.74
N SER A 294 5.29 -29.50 4.39
CA SER A 294 5.71 -30.74 5.05
C SER A 294 4.75 -31.12 6.19
N LYS A 295 4.22 -30.13 6.92
CA LYS A 295 3.30 -30.36 8.02
C LYS A 295 2.02 -31.07 7.58
N TRP A 296 1.38 -30.63 6.49
CA TRP A 296 0.15 -31.28 6.02
C TRP A 296 0.40 -32.51 5.15
N LYS A 297 1.57 -32.66 4.51
CA LYS A 297 1.94 -33.91 3.81
C LYS A 297 2.16 -35.09 4.76
N ASN A 298 2.55 -34.79 6.01
CA ASN A 298 2.85 -35.77 7.04
C ASN A 298 1.73 -35.93 8.08
N ALA A 299 0.61 -35.22 7.92
CA ALA A 299 -0.57 -35.30 8.77
C ALA A 299 -1.57 -36.32 8.24
#